data_AF-A0A9W6FCR2-F1
#
_entry.id   AF-A0A9W6FCR2-F1
#
_cell.length_a   1.000
_cell.length_b   1.000
_cell.length_c   1.000
_cell.angle_alpha   90.00
_cell.angle_beta   90.00
_cell.angle_gamma   90.00
#
_symmetry.space_group_name_H-M   'P 1'
#
loop_
_entity.id
_entity.type
_entity.pdbx_description
1 polymer ?
#
loop_
_entity_poly.entity_id
_entity_poly.type
_entity_poly.pdbx_seq_one_letter_code
_entity_poly.pdbx_strand_id
1 'polypeptide(L)'
;MKKEWVKPEIKFITDPDIILGCLHEVYGQEQKSVLAGKNIRHTMIFPFLRMLANNTKGDIRDLEALHQRLWKIYEKEPEKQVFVQQAEKILEAVRKGEDGG
;
A
#
# COMPACT_ATOMS: atom_id res chain seq x y z
N MET A 1 -2.49 -46.31 0.39
CA MET A 1 -1.74 -45.16 0.94
C MET A 1 -2.57 -43.90 0.73
N LYS A 2 -2.92 -43.17 1.80
CA LYS A 2 -3.57 -41.85 1.69
C LYS A 2 -2.46 -40.82 1.48
N LYS A 3 -2.44 -40.12 0.34
CA LYS A 3 -1.52 -39.00 0.15
C LYS A 3 -2.00 -37.85 1.02
N GLU A 4 -1.17 -37.40 1.97
CA GLU A 4 -1.42 -36.13 2.66
C GLU A 4 -1.43 -35.01 1.62
N TRP A 5 -2.51 -34.25 1.58
CA TRP A 5 -2.59 -33.07 0.73
C TRP A 5 -1.83 -31.94 1.42
N VAL A 6 -0.62 -31.66 0.93
CA VAL A 6 0.16 -30.51 1.35
C VAL A 6 -0.35 -29.30 0.58
N LYS A 7 -0.98 -28.34 1.28
CA LYS A 7 -1.40 -27.08 0.67
C LYS A 7 -0.15 -26.37 0.13
N PRO A 8 -0.05 -26.10 -1.18
CA PRO A 8 1.05 -25.30 -1.69
C PRO A 8 0.94 -23.88 -1.12
N GLU A 9 2.02 -23.37 -0.55
CA GLU A 9 2.16 -21.96 -0.18
C GLU A 9 2.31 -21.13 -1.46
N ILE A 10 1.19 -20.86 -2.13
CA ILE A 10 1.17 -19.95 -3.28
C ILE A 10 1.20 -18.53 -2.73
N LYS A 11 2.36 -17.88 -2.80
CA LYS A 11 2.48 -16.44 -2.52
C LYS A 11 2.14 -15.67 -3.79
N PHE A 12 0.94 -15.09 -3.84
CA PHE A 12 0.57 -14.11 -4.87
C PHE A 12 1.24 -12.78 -4.52
N ILE A 13 2.48 -12.61 -4.96
CA ILE A 13 3.24 -11.36 -4.83
C ILE A 13 2.91 -10.55 -6.07
N THR A 14 2.15 -9.47 -5.90
CA THR A 14 1.92 -8.48 -6.96
C THR A 14 2.98 -7.42 -6.79
N ASP A 15 3.61 -7.00 -7.89
CA ASP A 15 4.69 -6.02 -7.82
C ASP A 15 4.21 -4.71 -7.15
N PRO A 16 5.00 -4.12 -6.21
CA PRO A 16 4.58 -2.95 -5.47
C PRO A 16 4.17 -1.76 -6.33
N ASP A 17 4.80 -1.56 -7.49
CA ASP A 17 4.48 -0.51 -8.46
C ASP A 17 3.05 -0.65 -9.03
N ILE A 18 2.62 -1.89 -9.32
CA ILE A 18 1.25 -2.18 -9.76
C ILE A 18 0.26 -1.82 -8.65
N ILE A 19 0.55 -2.23 -7.41
CA ILE A 19 -0.32 -1.95 -6.26
C ILE A 19 -0.41 -0.44 -6.01
N LEU A 20 0.72 0.28 -6.09
CA LEU A 20 0.78 1.73 -5.98
C LEU A 20 0.00 2.42 -7.09
N GLY A 21 0.08 1.91 -8.32
CA GLY A 21 -0.71 2.39 -9.44
C GLY A 21 -2.22 2.26 -9.21
N CYS A 22 -2.67 1.13 -8.65
CA CYS A 22 -4.07 0.95 -8.26
C CYS A 22 -4.48 1.87 -7.10
N LEU A 23 -3.60 2.03 -6.10
CA LEU A 23 -3.84 2.91 -4.96
C LEU A 23 -4.03 4.37 -5.40
N HIS A 24 -3.23 4.84 -6.38
CA HIS A 24 -3.37 6.16 -6.99
C HIS A 24 -4.76 6.37 -7.59
N GLU A 25 -5.26 5.40 -8.35
CA GLU A 25 -6.59 5.47 -8.97
C GLU A 25 -7.70 5.49 -7.90
N VAL A 26 -7.57 4.67 -6.86
CA VAL A 26 -8.52 4.65 -5.74
C VAL A 26 -8.50 5.96 -4.95
N TYR A 27 -7.34 6.58 -4.76
CA TYR A 27 -7.28 7.91 -4.15
C TYR A 27 -8.07 8.94 -4.95
N GLY A 28 -8.04 8.88 -6.28
CA GLY A 28 -8.90 9.72 -7.12
C GLY A 28 -10.39 9.40 -6.96
N GLN A 29 -10.76 8.12 -6.94
CA GLN A 29 -12.16 7.68 -6.81
C GLN A 29 -12.77 7.99 -5.43
N GLU A 30 -12.00 7.82 -4.36
CA GLU A 30 -12.45 7.96 -2.98
C GLU A 30 -11.95 9.25 -2.30
N GLN A 31 -11.42 10.22 -3.06
CA GLN A 31 -10.86 11.48 -2.54
C GLN A 31 -11.80 12.18 -1.55
N LYS A 32 -13.10 12.25 -1.86
CA LYS A 32 -14.11 12.86 -0.97
C LYS A 32 -14.19 12.15 0.38
N SER A 33 -14.05 10.83 0.41
CA SER A 33 -14.06 10.04 1.65
C SER A 33 -12.80 10.27 2.47
N VAL A 34 -11.65 10.39 1.82
CA VAL A 34 -10.38 10.71 2.48
C VAL A 34 -10.42 12.09 3.11
N LEU A 35 -10.85 13.10 2.35
CA LEU A 35 -10.98 14.48 2.84
C LEU A 35 -12.03 14.64 3.96
N ALA A 36 -13.06 13.79 3.97
CA ALA A 36 -14.04 13.74 5.05
C ALA A 36 -13.54 13.03 6.32
N GLY A 37 -12.30 12.53 6.34
CA GLY A 37 -11.74 11.81 7.48
C GLY A 37 -12.42 10.47 7.75
N LYS A 38 -13.01 9.85 6.71
CA LYS A 38 -13.64 8.52 6.85
C LYS A 38 -12.57 7.51 7.26
N ASN A 39 -12.94 6.61 8.18
CA ASN A 39 -12.05 5.51 8.57
C ASN A 39 -11.64 4.70 7.34
N ILE A 40 -10.32 4.63 7.08
CA ILE A 40 -9.76 3.97 5.89
C ILE A 40 -10.14 2.49 5.80
N ARG A 41 -10.41 1.82 6.94
CA ARG A 41 -10.83 0.41 6.95
C ARG A 41 -12.16 0.18 6.22
N HIS A 42 -12.92 1.24 5.95
CA HIS A 42 -14.19 1.21 5.21
C HIS A 42 -14.06 1.79 3.79
N THR A 43 -12.86 1.82 3.23
CA THR A 43 -12.57 2.33 1.88
C THR A 43 -11.75 1.30 1.11
N MET A 44 -11.74 1.41 -0.23
CA MET A 44 -10.93 0.56 -1.10
C MET A 44 -9.42 0.83 -0.94
N ILE A 45 -9.03 1.93 -0.32
CA ILE A 45 -7.63 2.23 0.04
C ILE A 45 -7.04 1.14 0.94
N PHE A 46 -7.80 0.67 1.94
CA PHE A 46 -7.29 -0.28 2.93
C PHE A 46 -6.81 -1.62 2.37
N PRO A 47 -7.55 -2.33 1.49
CA PRO A 47 -7.04 -3.56 0.91
C PRO A 47 -5.76 -3.36 0.11
N PHE A 48 -5.58 -2.24 -0.61
CA PHE A 48 -4.32 -1.95 -1.31
C PHE A 48 -3.16 -1.66 -0.34
N LEU A 49 -3.40 -0.94 0.75
CA LEU A 49 -2.39 -0.77 1.80
C LEU A 49 -1.98 -2.11 2.45
N ARG A 50 -2.95 -3.01 2.67
CA ARG A 50 -2.68 -4.38 3.15
C ARG A 50 -1.85 -5.16 2.15
N MET A 51 -2.13 -5.04 0.86
CA MET A 51 -1.32 -5.66 -0.20
C MET A 51 0.12 -5.10 -0.17
N LEU A 52 0.32 -3.79 -0.05
CA LEU A 52 1.66 -3.20 0.06
C LEU A 52 2.42 -3.70 1.29
N ALA A 53 1.76 -3.73 2.45
CA ALA A 53 2.34 -4.23 3.70
C ALA A 53 2.77 -5.71 3.57
N ASN A 54 1.95 -6.54 2.93
CA ASN A 54 2.27 -7.96 2.72
C ASN A 54 3.41 -8.19 1.70
N ASN A 55 3.63 -7.26 0.77
CA ASN A 55 4.70 -7.34 -0.24
C ASN A 55 6.02 -6.73 0.25
N THR A 56 5.98 -5.91 1.31
CA THR A 56 7.17 -5.27 1.88
C THR A 56 7.79 -6.20 2.93
N LYS A 57 9.10 -6.46 2.84
CA LYS A 57 9.83 -7.29 3.83
C LYS A 57 9.98 -6.60 5.20
N GLY A 58 9.64 -5.32 5.30
CA GLY A 58 9.59 -4.54 6.54
C GLY A 58 8.23 -4.65 7.22
N ASP A 59 8.22 -4.50 8.54
CA ASP A 59 7.02 -4.65 9.35
C ASP A 59 6.16 -3.38 9.29
N ILE A 60 5.35 -3.25 8.24
CA ILE A 60 4.37 -2.16 8.11
C ILE A 60 3.20 -2.43 9.06
N ARG A 61 3.39 -2.14 10.35
CA ARG A 61 2.35 -2.30 11.37
C ARG A 61 1.29 -1.21 11.32
N ASP A 62 1.71 0.01 10.99
CA ASP A 62 0.84 1.17 10.97
C ASP A 62 0.43 1.55 9.54
N LEU A 63 -0.72 1.04 9.13
CA LEU A 63 -1.32 1.34 7.84
C LEU A 63 -1.89 2.75 7.76
N GLU A 64 -2.23 3.38 8.88
CA GLU A 64 -2.69 4.77 8.90
C GLU A 64 -1.52 5.72 8.68
N ALA A 65 -0.37 5.47 9.31
CA ALA A 65 0.85 6.22 9.04
C ALA A 65 1.30 6.06 7.57
N LEU A 66 1.29 4.84 7.03
CA LEU A 66 1.58 4.61 5.61
C LEU A 66 0.60 5.36 4.71
N HIS A 67 -0.70 5.28 4.99
CA HIS A 67 -1.74 6.02 4.28
C HIS A 67 -1.45 7.52 4.25
N GLN A 68 -1.19 8.13 5.41
CA GLN A 68 -0.94 9.57 5.52
C GLN A 68 0.28 10.01 4.71
N ARG A 69 1.36 9.22 4.72
CA ARG A 69 2.56 9.53 3.94
C ARG A 69 2.29 9.44 2.44
N LEU A 70 1.59 8.40 2.00
CA LEU A 70 1.21 8.22 0.58
C LEU A 70 0.21 9.28 0.12
N TRP A 71 -0.79 9.61 0.94
CA TRP A 71 -1.76 10.65 0.65
C TRP A 71 -1.09 12.01 0.42
N LYS A 72 -0.11 12.38 1.26
CA LYS A 72 0.67 13.62 1.09
C LYS A 72 1.43 13.69 -0.23
N ILE A 73 1.87 12.55 -0.79
CA ILE A 73 2.46 12.51 -2.13
C ILE A 73 1.36 12.77 -3.16
N TYR A 74 0.25 12.05 -3.08
CA TYR A 74 -0.87 12.18 -4.01
C TYR A 74 -1.42 13.61 -4.07
N GLU A 75 -1.54 14.30 -2.93
CA GLU A 75 -2.01 15.69 -2.87
C GLU A 75 -1.06 16.67 -3.59
N LYS A 76 0.24 16.41 -3.57
CA LYS A 76 1.25 17.27 -4.21
C LYS A 76 1.44 16.93 -5.68
N GLU A 77 1.39 15.65 -6.01
CA GLU A 77 1.76 15.09 -7.30
C GLU A 77 0.64 14.15 -7.78
N PRO A 78 -0.40 14.70 -8.43
CA PRO A 78 -1.50 13.89 -8.93
C PRO A 78 -1.10 13.04 -10.13
N GLU A 79 0.09 13.23 -10.71
CA GLU A 79 0.59 12.40 -11.80
C GLU A 79 0.97 11.00 -11.29
N LYS A 80 0.36 9.97 -11.89
CA LYS A 80 0.52 8.56 -11.47
C LYS A 80 1.98 8.12 -11.42
N GLN A 81 2.79 8.45 -12.43
CA GLN A 81 4.19 8.01 -12.50
C GLN A 81 5.02 8.62 -11.37
N VAL A 82 4.86 9.92 -11.12
CA VAL A 82 5.55 10.64 -10.06
C VAL A 82 5.13 10.12 -8.68
N PHE A 83 3.83 9.88 -8.48
CA PHE A 83 3.31 9.27 -7.26
C PHE A 83 3.97 7.91 -6.98
N VAL A 84 3.98 7.00 -7.97
CA VAL A 84 4.56 5.66 -7.81
C VAL A 84 6.05 5.75 -7.43
N GLN A 85 6.84 6.55 -8.17
CA GLN A 85 8.27 6.69 -7.90
C GLN A 85 8.58 7.23 -6.49
N GLN A 86 7.78 8.18 -5.99
CA GLN A 86 7.97 8.71 -4.64
C GLN A 86 7.49 7.72 -3.57
N ALA A 87 6.39 7.03 -3.82
CA ALA A 87 5.86 6.03 -2.91
C ALA A 87 6.80 4.81 -2.76
N GLU A 88 7.45 4.38 -3.84
CA GLU A 88 8.48 3.33 -3.78
C GLU A 88 9.64 3.72 -2.86
N LYS A 89 10.09 4.98 -2.89
CA LYS A 89 11.14 5.46 -1.97
C LYS A 89 10.73 5.35 -0.50
N ILE A 90 9.45 5.58 -0.19
CA ILE A 90 8.91 5.38 1.17
C ILE A 90 8.96 3.90 1.54
N LEU A 91 8.48 3.01 0.66
CA LEU A 91 8.48 1.56 0.94
C LEU A 91 9.91 1.03 1.12
N GLU A 92 10.87 1.55 0.35
CA GLU A 92 12.29 1.24 0.47
C GLU A 92 12.89 1.71 1.81
N ALA A 93 12.55 2.92 2.27
CA ALA A 93 12.98 3.42 3.57
C ALA A 93 12.40 2.58 4.72
N VAL A 94 11.12 2.21 4.64
CA VAL A 94 10.45 1.33 5.61
C VAL A 94 11.10 -0.06 5.64
N ARG A 95 11.49 -0.60 4.46
CA ARG A 95 12.22 -1.87 4.38
C ARG A 95 13.58 -1.83 5.08
N LYS A 96 14.24 -0.67 5.07
CA LYS A 96 15.56 -0.48 5.69
C LYS A 96 15.48 -0.10 7.17
N GLY A 97 14.28 0.11 7.72
CA GLY A 97 14.10 0.60 9.09
C GLY A 97 14.57 2.05 9.28
N GLU A 98 14.66 2.81 8.17
CA GLU A 98 15.10 4.21 8.15
C GLU A 98 13.92 5.18 8.30
N ASP A 99 12.69 4.66 8.44
CA ASP A 99 11.49 5.44 8.60
C ASP A 99 11.33 5.87 10.07
N GLY A 100 12.17 6.80 10.52
CA GLY A 100 12.12 7.37 11.87
C GLY A 100 10.67 7.58 12.35
N GLY A 101 10.28 6.80 13.36
CA GLY A 101 8.98 6.83 14.01
C GLY A 101 8.76 8.10 14.82
#